data_AF-A0A7S3CIP1-F1
#
_entry.id   AF-A0A7S3CIP1-F1
#
_cell.length_a   1.000
_cell.length_b   1.000
_cell.length_c   1.000
_cell.angle_alpha   90.00
_cell.angle_beta   90.00
_cell.angle_gamma   90.00
#
_symmetry.space_group_name_H-M   'P 1'
#
loop_
_entity.id
_entity.type
_entity.pdbx_description
1 polymer ?
#
loop_
_entity_poly.entity_id
_entity_poly.type
_entity_poly.pdbx_seq_one_letter_code
_entity_poly.pdbx_strand_id
1 'polypeptide(L)'
;PEDAGGWRAEAVRRWGEGVAAAEAGTGAVCWETFVRTRLSRPPPPSPHALLQEFYAHDPWRLLSCCVLMSRVSSWETKHFCISEFFKAFPTPTDFSPQAEDPSLVRDVIRPLGLFDNRFKALVALTSRFLTCESFDVGLDKHNKVYGVGAFGVDSYEVFCKGETKGLDKGAEKALRTYCAWRNSL
;
A
#
# COMPACT_ATOMS: atom_id res chain seq x y z
N PRO A 1 21.47 6.24 4.16
CA PRO A 1 22.21 5.78 5.36
C PRO A 1 23.46 5.01 4.93
N GLU A 2 24.53 5.05 5.74
CA GLU A 2 25.83 4.43 5.40
C GLU A 2 26.04 3.05 6.06
N ASP A 3 25.27 2.72 7.09
CA ASP A 3 25.35 1.44 7.81
C ASP A 3 23.96 0.85 8.16
N ALA A 4 23.95 -0.38 8.68
CA ALA A 4 22.74 -1.10 9.04
C ALA A 4 21.90 -0.42 10.14
N GLY A 5 22.56 0.23 11.12
CA GLY A 5 21.88 0.95 12.19
C GLY A 5 21.11 2.16 11.66
N GLY A 6 21.74 2.90 10.74
CA GLY A 6 21.11 4.02 10.04
C GLY A 6 19.93 3.58 9.16
N TRP A 7 20.00 2.42 8.52
CA TRP A 7 18.87 1.88 7.75
C TRP A 7 17.71 1.43 8.64
N ARG A 8 17.97 0.80 9.79
CA ARG A 8 16.92 0.47 10.77
C ARG A 8 16.25 1.72 11.31
N ALA A 9 17.03 2.75 11.67
CA ALA A 9 16.49 4.03 12.13
C ALA A 9 15.62 4.70 11.06
N GLU A 10 16.02 4.62 9.78
CA GLU A 10 15.21 5.12 8.66
C GLU A 10 13.90 4.33 8.49
N ALA A 11 13.92 3.01 8.69
CA ALA A 11 12.70 2.19 8.67
C ALA A 11 11.72 2.60 9.78
N VAL A 12 12.21 2.74 11.02
CA VAL A 12 11.42 3.20 12.17
C VAL A 12 10.85 4.60 11.93
N ARG A 13 11.68 5.53 11.41
CA ARG A 13 11.23 6.90 11.10
C ARG A 13 10.09 6.93 10.08
N ARG A 14 10.06 6.01 9.12
CA ARG A 14 9.04 5.95 8.06
C ARG A 14 7.78 5.22 8.48
N TRP A 15 7.94 4.08 9.14
CA TRP A 15 6.87 3.10 9.31
C TRP A 15 6.57 2.77 10.77
N GLY A 16 7.27 3.37 11.72
CA GLY A 16 7.13 3.17 13.15
C GLY A 16 7.91 1.97 13.70
N GLU A 17 7.87 1.79 15.01
CA GLU A 17 8.60 0.73 15.74
C GLU A 17 8.16 -0.69 15.37
N GLY A 18 6.97 -0.86 14.78
CA GLY A 18 6.45 -2.15 14.35
C GLY A 18 7.31 -2.85 13.28
N VAL A 19 8.23 -2.13 12.62
CA VAL A 19 9.21 -2.74 11.70
C VAL A 19 10.14 -3.74 12.41
N ALA A 20 10.29 -3.64 13.73
CA ALA A 20 11.02 -4.62 14.53
C ALA A 20 10.45 -6.04 14.40
N ALA A 21 9.20 -6.20 13.95
CA ALA A 21 8.61 -7.50 13.66
C ALA A 21 9.39 -8.29 12.58
N ALA A 22 10.15 -7.63 11.71
CA ALA A 22 11.04 -8.29 10.76
C ALA A 22 12.16 -9.09 11.44
N GLU A 23 12.53 -8.72 12.67
CA GLU A 23 13.61 -9.34 13.45
C GLU A 23 13.18 -10.67 14.10
N ALA A 24 11.89 -11.01 14.08
CA ALA A 24 11.37 -12.26 14.62
C ALA A 24 11.73 -13.51 13.77
N GLY A 25 12.31 -13.32 12.59
CA GLY A 25 12.79 -14.40 11.72
C GLY A 25 14.10 -15.05 12.21
N THR A 26 14.54 -16.09 11.50
CA THR A 26 15.74 -16.88 11.86
C THR A 26 17.07 -16.25 11.44
N GLY A 27 17.05 -15.07 10.82
CA GLY A 27 18.24 -14.41 10.26
C GLY A 27 18.26 -12.91 10.54
N ALA A 28 19.45 -12.32 10.47
CA ALA A 28 19.60 -10.87 10.59
C ALA A 28 18.91 -10.16 9.41
N VAL A 29 18.13 -9.13 9.71
CA VAL A 29 17.41 -8.35 8.69
C VAL A 29 18.39 -7.47 7.91
N CYS A 30 18.42 -7.58 6.58
CA CYS A 30 19.09 -6.59 5.75
C CYS A 30 18.25 -5.30 5.68
N TRP A 31 18.47 -4.39 6.62
CA TRP A 31 17.70 -3.14 6.73
C TRP A 31 17.79 -2.24 5.49
N GLU A 32 18.90 -2.27 4.75
CA GLU A 32 19.01 -1.58 3.47
C GLU A 32 18.01 -2.12 2.46
N THR A 33 17.96 -3.44 2.27
CA THR A 33 16.96 -4.11 1.41
C THR A 33 15.55 -3.83 1.90
N PHE A 34 15.32 -3.91 3.22
CA PHE A 34 14.03 -3.63 3.83
C PHE A 34 13.50 -2.26 3.44
N VAL A 35 14.33 -1.21 3.62
CA VAL A 35 13.94 0.16 3.30
C VAL A 35 13.81 0.34 1.79
N ARG A 36 14.83 -0.02 1.01
CA ARG A 36 14.89 0.28 -0.44
C ARG A 36 13.73 -0.33 -1.22
N THR A 37 13.33 -1.56 -0.89
CA THR A 37 12.24 -2.27 -1.59
C THR A 37 10.88 -1.65 -1.33
N ARG A 38 10.73 -0.95 -0.20
CA ARG A 38 9.52 -0.21 0.20
C ARG A 38 9.53 1.26 -0.19
N LEU A 39 10.60 1.76 -0.82
CA LEU A 39 10.61 3.10 -1.37
C LEU A 39 9.80 3.15 -2.67
N SER A 40 9.01 4.21 -2.78
CA SER A 40 8.22 4.52 -3.96
C SER A 40 8.89 5.62 -4.80
N ARG A 41 8.61 5.61 -6.10
CA ARG A 41 8.97 6.66 -7.06
C ARG A 41 7.69 7.21 -7.69
N PRO A 42 6.88 7.97 -6.92
CA PRO A 42 5.58 8.41 -7.39
C PRO A 42 5.72 9.29 -8.63
N PRO A 43 4.89 9.07 -9.66
CA PRO A 43 4.82 9.95 -10.82
C PRO A 43 4.25 11.33 -10.43
N PRO A 44 4.46 12.37 -11.26
CA PRO A 44 3.87 13.68 -11.00
C PRO A 44 2.33 13.64 -11.07
N PRO A 45 1.63 14.56 -10.38
CA PRO A 45 0.17 14.63 -10.42
C PRO A 45 -0.38 14.77 -11.84
N SER A 46 -1.46 14.05 -12.10
CA SER A 46 -2.20 14.05 -13.35
C SER A 46 -3.47 14.89 -13.27
N PRO A 47 -4.07 15.25 -14.42
CA PRO A 47 -5.38 15.89 -14.44
C PRO A 47 -6.54 14.93 -14.06
N HIS A 48 -6.26 13.65 -13.77
CA HIS A 48 -7.29 12.64 -13.49
C HIS A 48 -7.64 12.49 -12.00
N ALA A 49 -6.81 13.05 -11.10
CA ALA A 49 -7.02 13.05 -9.65
C ALA A 49 -7.36 11.65 -9.08
N LEU A 50 -6.62 10.63 -9.51
CA LEU A 50 -6.80 9.26 -9.04
C LEU A 50 -6.38 9.16 -7.58
N LEU A 51 -7.17 8.43 -6.78
CA LEU A 51 -6.89 8.30 -5.33
C LEU A 51 -5.51 7.70 -5.06
N GLN A 52 -5.01 6.84 -5.94
CA GLN A 52 -3.65 6.31 -5.87
C GLN A 52 -2.58 7.41 -5.82
N GLU A 53 -2.75 8.50 -6.56
CA GLU A 53 -1.74 9.58 -6.67
C GLU A 53 -1.45 10.24 -5.32
N PHE A 54 -2.47 10.40 -4.47
CA PHE A 54 -2.32 10.99 -3.13
C PHE A 54 -1.50 10.12 -2.18
N TYR A 55 -1.52 8.80 -2.38
CA TYR A 55 -0.93 7.82 -1.47
C TYR A 55 0.29 7.11 -2.07
N ALA A 56 0.64 7.40 -3.33
CA ALA A 56 1.74 6.78 -4.05
C ALA A 56 3.12 7.01 -3.41
N HIS A 57 3.28 8.01 -2.54
CA HIS A 57 4.54 8.25 -1.82
C HIS A 57 4.96 7.10 -0.89
N ASP A 58 4.03 6.22 -0.53
CA ASP A 58 4.26 5.07 0.33
C ASP A 58 3.48 3.83 -0.18
N PRO A 59 4.14 2.70 -0.47
CA PRO A 59 3.46 1.53 -1.01
C PRO A 59 2.39 0.92 -0.09
N TRP A 60 2.58 0.96 1.25
CA TRP A 60 1.56 0.46 2.17
C TRP A 60 0.30 1.33 2.10
N ARG A 61 0.46 2.66 2.04
CA ARG A 61 -0.66 3.58 1.87
C ARG A 61 -1.35 3.39 0.52
N LEU A 62 -0.60 3.29 -0.58
CA LEU A 62 -1.18 3.05 -1.89
C LEU A 62 -1.98 1.74 -1.96
N LEU A 63 -1.41 0.65 -1.47
CA LEU A 63 -2.08 -0.66 -1.49
C LEU A 63 -3.30 -0.69 -0.57
N SER A 64 -3.22 -0.06 0.61
CA SER A 64 -4.35 0.11 1.52
C SER A 64 -5.47 0.94 0.87
N CYS A 65 -5.12 2.03 0.19
CA CYS A 65 -6.05 2.81 -0.63
C CYS A 65 -6.75 1.92 -1.66
N CYS A 66 -6.00 1.08 -2.39
CA CYS A 66 -6.55 0.16 -3.39
C CYS A 66 -7.53 -0.87 -2.79
N VAL A 67 -7.19 -1.44 -1.63
CA VAL A 67 -8.06 -2.36 -0.89
C VAL A 67 -9.36 -1.67 -0.47
N LEU A 68 -9.28 -0.42 0.01
CA LEU A 68 -10.44 0.33 0.49
C LEU A 68 -11.35 0.83 -0.63
N MET A 69 -10.80 1.25 -1.78
CA MET A 69 -11.62 1.77 -2.88
C MET A 69 -12.23 0.71 -3.79
N SER A 70 -11.75 -0.53 -3.72
CA SER A 70 -12.23 -1.62 -4.57
C SER A 70 -13.75 -1.82 -4.42
N ARG A 71 -14.46 -1.92 -5.55
CA ARG A 71 -15.92 -2.09 -5.62
C ARG A 71 -16.74 -1.00 -4.90
N VAL A 72 -16.22 0.23 -4.85
CA VAL A 72 -16.96 1.41 -4.38
C VAL A 72 -17.07 2.42 -5.53
N SER A 73 -18.30 2.85 -5.84
CA SER A 73 -18.56 3.74 -6.98
C SER A 73 -18.25 5.21 -6.64
N SER A 74 -18.84 5.76 -5.57
CA SER A 74 -18.67 7.17 -5.19
C SER A 74 -17.23 7.50 -4.86
N TRP A 75 -16.69 8.48 -5.60
CA TRP A 75 -15.34 8.99 -5.37
C TRP A 75 -15.25 9.70 -4.02
N GLU A 76 -16.27 10.48 -3.66
CA GLU A 76 -16.36 11.25 -2.42
C GLU A 76 -16.32 10.33 -1.20
N THR A 77 -17.11 9.27 -1.19
CA THR A 77 -17.14 8.28 -0.10
C THR A 77 -15.79 7.58 0.04
N LYS A 78 -15.16 7.18 -1.08
CA LYS A 78 -13.81 6.58 -1.06
C LYS A 78 -12.79 7.56 -0.50
N HIS A 79 -12.76 8.78 -1.03
CA HIS A 79 -11.82 9.81 -0.64
C HIS A 79 -11.91 10.13 0.85
N PHE A 80 -13.13 10.35 1.35
CA PHE A 80 -13.38 10.62 2.77
C PHE A 80 -12.91 9.47 3.66
N CYS A 81 -13.42 8.25 3.46
CA CYS A 81 -13.07 7.12 4.32
C CYS A 81 -11.57 6.78 4.29
N ILE A 82 -10.92 6.88 3.12
CA ILE A 82 -9.48 6.61 3.01
C ILE A 82 -8.67 7.72 3.68
N SER A 83 -9.08 8.98 3.55
CA SER A 83 -8.46 10.08 4.29
C SER A 83 -8.60 9.88 5.81
N GLU A 84 -9.80 9.54 6.30
CA GLU A 84 -10.01 9.28 7.73
C GLU A 84 -9.22 8.06 8.23
N PHE A 85 -9.09 7.02 7.40
CA PHE A 85 -8.25 5.86 7.70
C PHE A 85 -6.80 6.25 7.93
N PHE A 86 -6.20 7.07 7.05
CA PHE A 86 -4.80 7.48 7.22
C PHE A 86 -4.60 8.60 8.25
N LYS A 87 -5.66 9.30 8.67
CA LYS A 87 -5.62 10.16 9.86
C LYS A 87 -5.56 9.34 11.14
N ALA A 88 -6.36 8.27 11.23
CA ALA A 88 -6.37 7.36 12.37
C ALA A 88 -5.13 6.47 12.43
N PHE A 89 -4.64 6.02 11.26
CA PHE A 89 -3.51 5.10 11.14
C PHE A 89 -2.50 5.63 10.11
N PRO A 90 -1.63 6.59 10.50
CA PRO A 90 -0.66 7.18 9.58
C PRO A 90 0.35 6.17 9.04
N THR A 91 0.74 5.16 9.82
CA THR A 91 1.75 4.17 9.45
C THR A 91 1.22 2.74 9.59
N PRO A 92 1.87 1.73 8.97
CA PRO A 92 1.57 0.33 9.24
C PRO A 92 1.70 -0.04 10.72
N THR A 93 2.61 0.59 11.47
CA THR A 93 2.74 0.37 12.93
C THR A 93 1.49 0.82 13.68
N ASP A 94 0.91 1.98 13.33
CA ASP A 94 -0.31 2.49 13.97
C ASP A 94 -1.51 1.57 13.69
N PHE A 95 -1.58 0.98 12.50
CA PHE A 95 -2.64 0.05 12.13
C PHE A 95 -2.47 -1.35 12.75
N SER A 96 -1.24 -1.83 12.95
CA SER A 96 -0.96 -3.23 13.33
C SER A 96 -1.75 -3.73 14.56
N PRO A 97 -1.93 -2.96 15.65
CA PRO A 97 -2.71 -3.39 16.82
C PRO A 97 -4.19 -3.65 16.52
N GLN A 98 -4.74 -3.06 15.44
CA GLN A 98 -6.15 -3.22 15.08
C GLN A 98 -6.50 -4.65 14.64
N ALA A 99 -5.50 -5.51 14.42
CA ALA A 99 -5.70 -6.93 14.18
C ALA A 99 -6.40 -7.64 15.36
N GLU A 100 -6.27 -7.11 16.59
CA GLU A 100 -6.86 -7.66 17.81
C GLU A 100 -8.23 -7.04 18.11
N ASP A 101 -8.36 -5.72 17.98
CA ASP A 101 -9.63 -4.99 18.10
C ASP A 101 -9.87 -4.09 16.87
N PRO A 102 -10.81 -4.48 15.98
CA PRO A 102 -11.06 -3.74 14.75
C PRO A 102 -12.17 -2.67 14.88
N SER A 103 -12.63 -2.35 16.10
CA SER A 103 -13.75 -1.44 16.36
C SER A 103 -13.57 -0.07 15.67
N LEU A 104 -12.42 0.57 15.88
CA LEU A 104 -12.11 1.86 15.26
C LEU A 104 -12.05 1.77 13.73
N VAL A 105 -11.40 0.74 13.19
CA VAL A 105 -11.33 0.53 11.74
C VAL A 105 -12.74 0.37 11.15
N ARG A 106 -13.59 -0.42 11.82
CA ARG A 106 -14.98 -0.67 11.40
C ARG A 106 -15.78 0.61 11.30
N ASP A 107 -15.58 1.54 12.22
CA ASP A 107 -16.28 2.82 12.23
C ASP A 107 -15.81 3.72 11.10
N VAL A 108 -14.49 3.84 10.91
CA VAL A 108 -13.88 4.69 9.87
C VAL A 108 -14.28 4.25 8.46
N ILE A 109 -14.25 2.95 8.19
CA ILE A 109 -14.50 2.42 6.83
C ILE A 109 -15.93 1.90 6.62
N ARG A 110 -16.82 2.08 7.61
CA ARG A 110 -18.21 1.61 7.58
C ARG A 110 -18.94 1.92 6.25
N PRO A 111 -18.84 3.15 5.69
CA PRO A 111 -19.54 3.50 4.45
C PRO A 111 -19.09 2.73 3.22
N LEU A 112 -17.89 2.12 3.24
CA LEU A 112 -17.33 1.38 2.08
C LEU A 112 -17.92 -0.02 1.93
N GLY A 113 -18.64 -0.53 2.93
CA GLY A 113 -19.15 -1.90 2.98
C GLY A 113 -18.04 -2.95 2.89
N LEU A 114 -18.43 -4.23 2.77
CA LEU A 114 -17.50 -5.38 2.62
C LEU A 114 -16.40 -5.43 3.70
N PHE A 115 -16.75 -5.00 4.93
CA PHE A 115 -15.79 -4.78 6.01
C PHE A 115 -14.85 -5.96 6.22
N ASP A 116 -15.38 -7.17 6.41
CA ASP A 116 -14.57 -8.34 6.78
C ASP A 116 -13.48 -8.65 5.75
N ASN A 117 -13.79 -8.54 4.46
CA ASN A 117 -12.82 -8.80 3.39
C ASN A 117 -11.77 -7.69 3.30
N ARG A 118 -12.17 -6.42 3.44
CA ARG A 118 -11.23 -5.29 3.45
C ARG A 118 -10.31 -5.33 4.66
N PHE A 119 -10.87 -5.60 5.83
CA PHE A 119 -10.11 -5.67 7.07
C PHE A 119 -9.08 -6.79 7.03
N LYS A 120 -9.46 -8.01 6.63
CA LYS A 120 -8.51 -9.12 6.44
C LYS A 120 -7.40 -8.78 5.43
N ALA A 121 -7.73 -8.06 4.36
CA ALA A 121 -6.75 -7.62 3.37
C ALA A 121 -5.76 -6.58 3.94
N LEU A 122 -6.24 -5.60 4.71
CA LEU A 122 -5.40 -4.60 5.38
C LEU A 122 -4.46 -5.25 6.41
N VAL A 123 -4.97 -6.20 7.20
CA VAL A 123 -4.16 -6.96 8.16
C VAL A 123 -3.09 -7.79 7.45
N ALA A 124 -3.46 -8.53 6.39
CA ALA A 124 -2.50 -9.32 5.62
C ALA A 124 -1.43 -8.45 4.94
N LEU A 125 -1.82 -7.31 4.36
CA LEU A 125 -0.91 -6.33 3.78
C LEU A 125 0.05 -5.77 4.83
N THR A 126 -0.47 -5.32 5.97
CA THR A 126 0.33 -4.71 7.04
C THR A 126 1.31 -5.71 7.63
N SER A 127 0.84 -6.92 7.94
CA SER A 127 1.69 -8.00 8.45
C SER A 127 2.84 -8.29 7.48
N ARG A 128 2.55 -8.49 6.19
CA ARG A 128 3.59 -8.72 5.18
C ARG A 128 4.54 -7.52 5.06
N PHE A 129 4.01 -6.30 5.06
CA PHE A 129 4.80 -5.07 4.95
C PHE A 129 5.78 -4.90 6.13
N LEU A 130 5.39 -5.28 7.34
CA LEU A 130 6.24 -5.16 8.54
C LEU A 130 7.24 -6.31 8.70
N THR A 131 6.96 -7.50 8.17
CA THR A 131 7.72 -8.71 8.49
C THR A 131 8.62 -9.24 7.38
N CYS A 132 8.30 -9.02 6.10
CA CYS A 132 9.13 -9.56 5.02
C CYS A 132 10.45 -8.79 4.89
N GLU A 133 11.54 -9.46 4.52
CA GLU A 133 12.82 -8.76 4.29
C GLU A 133 12.73 -7.86 3.06
N SER A 134 12.34 -8.41 1.92
CA SER A 134 12.14 -7.69 0.66
C SER A 134 10.65 -7.57 0.35
N PHE A 135 10.16 -6.33 0.23
CA PHE A 135 8.76 -6.08 -0.08
C PHE A 135 8.52 -5.99 -1.58
N ASP A 136 7.62 -6.84 -2.05
CA ASP A 136 7.05 -6.79 -3.38
C ASP A 136 5.64 -7.39 -3.38
N VAL A 137 4.83 -7.03 -4.38
CA VAL A 137 3.47 -7.54 -4.57
C VAL A 137 3.24 -8.02 -6.00
N GLY A 138 2.53 -9.13 -6.13
CA GLY A 138 2.16 -9.65 -7.45
C GLY A 138 1.02 -10.65 -7.37
N LEU A 139 0.77 -11.31 -8.50
CA LEU A 139 -0.29 -12.30 -8.64
C LEU A 139 0.19 -13.73 -8.39
N ASP A 140 1.50 -13.95 -8.42
CA ASP A 140 2.12 -15.25 -8.16
C ASP A 140 2.17 -15.59 -6.68
N LYS A 141 2.19 -16.89 -6.36
CA LYS A 141 2.17 -17.39 -4.97
C LYS A 141 3.26 -16.79 -4.06
N HIS A 142 4.40 -16.39 -4.61
CA HIS A 142 5.54 -15.87 -3.86
C HIS A 142 5.33 -14.42 -3.41
N ASN A 143 4.72 -13.59 -4.26
CA ASN A 143 4.47 -12.18 -3.96
C ASN A 143 2.98 -11.82 -3.76
N LYS A 144 2.09 -12.81 -3.68
CA LYS A 144 0.68 -12.59 -3.43
C LYS A 144 0.40 -12.04 -2.02
N VAL A 145 -0.46 -11.04 -1.97
CA VAL A 145 -1.05 -10.52 -0.72
C VAL A 145 -2.55 -10.74 -0.78
N TYR A 146 -3.14 -11.27 0.30
CA TYR A 146 -4.59 -11.45 0.38
C TYR A 146 -5.31 -10.10 0.18
N GLY A 147 -6.33 -10.09 -0.68
CA GLY A 147 -7.11 -8.90 -1.02
C GLY A 147 -6.44 -7.93 -2.02
N VAL A 148 -5.16 -8.10 -2.36
CA VAL A 148 -4.50 -7.34 -3.43
C VAL A 148 -4.62 -8.12 -4.74
N GLY A 149 -5.61 -7.76 -5.56
CA GLY A 149 -5.85 -8.32 -6.90
C GLY A 149 -5.07 -7.60 -8.01
N ALA A 150 -5.37 -7.93 -9.27
CA ALA A 150 -4.72 -7.34 -10.45
C ALA A 150 -4.72 -5.80 -10.40
N PHE A 151 -5.86 -5.19 -10.09
CA PHE A 151 -5.98 -3.75 -9.91
C PHE A 151 -4.99 -3.14 -8.89
N GLY A 152 -4.76 -3.82 -7.77
CA GLY A 152 -3.83 -3.35 -6.73
C GLY A 152 -2.37 -3.52 -7.15
N VAL A 153 -2.06 -4.64 -7.82
CA VAL A 153 -0.73 -4.89 -8.39
C VAL A 153 -0.42 -3.88 -9.49
N ASP A 154 -1.32 -3.70 -10.45
CA ASP A 154 -1.20 -2.70 -11.53
C ASP A 154 -1.01 -1.29 -10.95
N SER A 155 -1.78 -0.94 -9.91
CA SER A 155 -1.62 0.36 -9.23
C SER A 155 -0.25 0.51 -8.57
N TYR A 156 0.28 -0.56 -7.95
CA TYR A 156 1.61 -0.53 -7.35
C TYR A 156 2.72 -0.39 -8.40
N GLU A 157 2.63 -1.12 -9.52
CA GLU A 157 3.61 -0.98 -10.61
C GLU A 157 3.58 0.44 -11.20
N VAL A 158 2.40 0.95 -11.52
CA VAL A 158 2.24 2.27 -12.15
C VAL A 158 2.67 3.41 -11.22
N PHE A 159 2.21 3.40 -9.98
CA PHE A 159 2.35 4.56 -9.10
C PHE A 159 3.50 4.42 -8.10
N CYS A 160 3.89 3.21 -7.70
CA CYS A 160 5.02 3.03 -6.79
C CYS A 160 6.34 2.75 -7.52
N LYS A 161 6.31 2.03 -8.65
CA LYS A 161 7.50 1.72 -9.44
C LYS A 161 7.69 2.64 -10.64
N GLY A 162 6.62 3.29 -11.10
CA GLY A 162 6.65 4.18 -12.26
C GLY A 162 6.51 3.42 -13.59
N GLU A 163 6.07 2.16 -13.55
CA GLU A 163 5.96 1.30 -14.72
C GLU A 163 4.62 1.52 -15.44
N THR A 164 4.64 2.36 -16.47
CA THR A 164 3.45 2.77 -17.23
C THR A 164 3.26 2.00 -18.54
N LYS A 165 4.14 1.02 -18.79
CA LYS A 165 4.11 0.14 -19.96
C LYS A 165 3.68 -1.25 -19.53
N GLY A 166 2.92 -1.95 -20.38
CA GLY A 166 2.61 -3.36 -20.16
C GLY A 166 1.36 -3.65 -19.31
N LEU A 167 0.52 -2.65 -19.01
CA LEU A 167 -0.82 -2.93 -18.47
C LEU A 167 -1.62 -3.80 -19.45
N ASP A 168 -2.26 -4.84 -18.91
CA ASP A 168 -3.15 -5.69 -19.70
C ASP A 168 -4.32 -4.90 -20.30
N LYS A 169 -4.85 -5.34 -21.44
CA LYS A 169 -6.00 -4.66 -22.09
C LYS A 169 -7.25 -4.68 -21.21
N GLY A 170 -7.40 -5.68 -20.35
CA GLY A 170 -8.45 -5.82 -19.34
C GLY A 170 -8.18 -5.07 -18.03
N ALA A 171 -7.05 -4.37 -17.90
CA ALA A 171 -6.77 -3.54 -16.73
C ALA A 171 -7.80 -2.40 -16.60
N GLU A 172 -7.88 -1.85 -15.38
CA GLU A 172 -8.86 -0.83 -15.02
C GLU A 172 -8.75 0.40 -15.94
N LYS A 173 -9.90 0.93 -16.37
CA LYS A 173 -9.97 1.97 -17.41
C LYS A 173 -9.28 3.26 -16.98
N ALA A 174 -9.41 3.68 -15.73
CA ALA A 174 -8.76 4.87 -15.20
C ALA A 174 -7.24 4.71 -15.16
N LEU A 175 -6.71 3.54 -14.75
CA LEU A 175 -5.28 3.20 -14.86
C LEU A 175 -4.76 3.28 -16.29
N ARG A 176 -5.50 2.70 -17.25
CA ARG A 176 -5.14 2.76 -18.67
C ARG A 176 -5.14 4.19 -19.22
N THR A 177 -6.12 5.00 -18.81
CA THR A 177 -6.22 6.42 -19.19
C THR A 177 -5.05 7.21 -18.63
N TYR A 178 -4.73 7.00 -17.36
CA TYR A 178 -3.58 7.60 -16.69
C TYR A 178 -2.26 7.24 -17.40
N CYS A 179 -2.04 5.96 -17.70
CA CYS A 179 -0.82 5.53 -18.38
C CYS A 179 -0.71 6.10 -19.79
N ALA A 180 -1.82 6.19 -20.53
CA ALA A 180 -1.83 6.82 -21.85
C ALA A 180 -1.42 8.30 -21.79
N TRP A 181 -1.97 9.05 -20.84
CA TRP A 181 -1.57 10.44 -20.59
C TRP A 181 -0.10 10.53 -20.17
N ARG A 182 0.35 9.70 -19.23
CA ARG A 182 1.73 9.73 -18.74
C ARG A 182 2.75 9.41 -19.82
N ASN A 183 2.41 8.51 -20.75
CA ASN A 183 3.25 8.12 -21.87
C ASN A 183 3.23 9.14 -23.02
N SER A 184 2.34 10.15 -22.99
CA SER A 184 2.30 11.22 -23.99
C SER A 184 3.08 12.47 -23.60
N LEU A 185 3.66 12.50 -22.40
CA LEU A 185 4.53 13.58 -21.91
C LEU A 185 5.99 13.32 -22.30
#